data_AF-A0A1F9M7M9-F1
#
_entry.id   AF-A0A1F9M7M9-F1
#
_cell.length_a   1.000
_cell.length_b   1.000
_cell.length_c   1.000
_cell.angle_alpha   90.00
_cell.angle_beta   90.00
_cell.angle_gamma   90.00
#
_symmetry.space_group_name_H-M   'P 1'
#
loop_
_entity.id
_entity.type
_entity.pdbx_description
1 polymer ?
#
loop_
_entity_poly.entity_id
_entity_poly.type
_entity_poly.pdbx_seq_one_letter_code
_entity_poly.pdbx_strand_id
1 'polypeptide(L)'
;MACKAENNTPVGVDYNRVTEVEVGEFKDAKAKPEVRVYFVPMPCMHCGRPACLAACPVGAITKREEDGIVLINKDKCIGCRYCAWACPYGHPQFNAEAKVMEKCTLCVHRLEKGLKPACVDTCIARTRFFGEMGDLIRLVNEKRSKRVSLGFIGGETTTDPSVIYSK
;
A
#
# COMPACT_ATOMS: atom_id res chain seq x y z
N MET A 1 1.08 6.71 -12.04
CA MET A 1 0.81 8.08 -12.55
C MET A 1 -0.22 8.84 -11.73
N ALA A 2 -1.50 8.44 -11.68
CA ALA A 2 -2.56 9.21 -10.99
C ALA A 2 -2.22 9.61 -9.54
N CYS A 3 -1.66 8.69 -8.75
CA CYS A 3 -1.29 8.99 -7.35
C CYS A 3 -0.22 10.09 -7.25
N LYS A 4 0.77 10.10 -8.15
CA LYS A 4 1.84 11.09 -8.18
C LYS A 4 1.32 12.47 -8.59
N ALA A 5 0.46 12.51 -9.62
CA ALA A 5 -0.20 13.74 -10.05
C ALA A 5 -1.11 14.33 -8.96
N GLU A 6 -1.89 13.48 -8.28
CA GLU A 6 -2.82 13.92 -7.26
C GLU A 6 -2.14 14.42 -5.99
N ASN A 7 -1.08 13.74 -5.54
CA ASN A 7 -0.43 14.02 -4.25
C ASN A 7 0.86 14.83 -4.41
N ASN A 8 1.21 15.19 -5.65
CA ASN A 8 2.44 15.91 -6.00
C ASN A 8 3.70 15.32 -5.34
N THR A 9 3.86 13.98 -5.39
CA THR A 9 4.96 13.33 -4.68
C THR A 9 6.31 13.67 -5.34
N PRO A 10 7.37 13.95 -4.54
CA PRO A 10 8.67 14.32 -5.08
C PRO A 10 9.36 13.16 -5.81
N VAL A 11 10.49 13.46 -6.44
CA VAL A 11 11.33 12.44 -7.08
C VAL A 11 11.81 11.43 -6.01
N GLY A 12 11.76 10.14 -6.34
CA GLY A 12 12.13 9.06 -5.42
C GLY A 12 11.09 8.69 -4.36
N VAL A 13 9.97 9.42 -4.27
CA VAL A 13 8.83 9.08 -3.40
C VAL A 13 7.64 8.66 -4.24
N ASP A 14 7.23 7.41 -4.07
CA ASP A 14 6.14 6.75 -4.79
C ASP A 14 5.19 6.06 -3.80
N TYR A 15 4.08 6.73 -3.52
CA TYR A 15 3.05 6.24 -2.59
C TYR A 15 2.38 4.93 -3.01
N ASN A 16 2.42 4.59 -4.30
CA ASN A 16 1.74 3.44 -4.88
C ASN A 16 2.56 2.94 -6.08
N ARG A 17 3.72 2.35 -5.78
CA ARG A 17 4.58 1.71 -6.78
C ARG A 17 3.92 0.45 -7.33
N VAL A 18 4.24 0.05 -8.55
CA VAL A 18 3.87 -1.27 -9.08
C VAL A 18 5.13 -2.12 -9.03
N THR A 19 5.04 -3.26 -8.37
CA THR A 19 6.14 -4.21 -8.24
C THR A 19 5.85 -5.41 -9.13
N GLU A 20 6.82 -5.79 -9.94
CA GLU A 20 6.78 -7.01 -10.73
C GLU A 20 7.21 -8.18 -9.85
N VAL A 21 6.37 -9.21 -9.78
CA VAL A 21 6.61 -10.43 -9.03
C VAL A 21 6.60 -11.59 -10.01
N GLU A 22 7.76 -12.18 -10.22
CA GLU A 22 7.92 -13.39 -11.03
C GLU A 22 7.70 -14.62 -10.14
N VAL A 23 6.85 -15.53 -10.59
CA VAL A 23 6.54 -16.78 -9.91
C VAL A 23 6.68 -17.92 -10.90
N GLY A 24 7.46 -18.92 -10.52
CA GLY A 24 7.76 -20.09 -11.36
C GLY A 24 9.22 -20.51 -11.21
N GLU A 25 9.58 -21.58 -11.90
CA GLU A 25 10.95 -22.08 -11.92
C GLU A 25 11.46 -22.11 -13.36
N PHE A 26 12.68 -21.61 -13.57
CA PHE A 26 13.42 -21.82 -14.79
C PHE A 26 14.31 -23.05 -14.62
N LYS A 27 13.85 -24.22 -15.10
CA LYS A 27 14.52 -25.50 -14.85
C LYS A 27 15.64 -25.81 -15.85
N ASP A 28 15.41 -25.59 -17.14
CA ASP A 28 16.39 -25.86 -18.22
C ASP A 28 16.13 -24.87 -19.38
N ALA A 29 17.20 -24.42 -20.04
CA ALA A 29 17.14 -23.57 -21.23
C ALA A 29 16.43 -24.21 -22.43
N LYS A 30 16.35 -25.54 -22.49
CA LYS A 30 15.62 -26.28 -23.53
C LYS A 30 14.15 -26.54 -23.19
N ALA A 31 13.76 -26.36 -21.93
CA ALA A 31 12.38 -26.54 -21.49
C ALA A 31 11.58 -25.24 -21.67
N LYS A 32 10.28 -25.36 -21.92
CA LYS A 32 9.39 -24.20 -21.92
C LYS A 32 9.34 -23.65 -20.47
N PRO A 33 9.69 -22.37 -20.24
CA PRO A 33 9.66 -21.81 -18.90
C PRO A 33 8.21 -21.74 -18.37
N GLU A 34 7.98 -22.24 -17.16
CA GLU A 34 6.71 -22.12 -16.43
C GLU A 34 6.73 -20.89 -15.52
N VAL A 35 7.05 -19.73 -16.11
CA VAL A 35 7.16 -18.46 -15.39
C VAL A 35 5.91 -17.62 -15.63
N ARG A 36 5.41 -16.98 -14.57
CA ARG A 36 4.33 -16.00 -14.60
C ARG A 36 4.81 -14.70 -13.98
N VAL A 37 4.45 -13.58 -14.59
CA VAL A 37 4.74 -12.25 -14.06
C VAL A 37 3.45 -11.62 -13.56
N TYR A 38 3.48 -11.14 -12.31
CA TYR A 38 2.38 -10.40 -11.69
C TYR A 38 2.79 -8.95 -11.49
N PHE A 39 1.94 -8.02 -11.96
CA PHE A 39 2.11 -6.60 -11.68
C PHE A 39 1.28 -6.26 -10.45
N VAL A 40 1.95 -6.11 -9.31
CA VAL A 40 1.32 -5.92 -8.00
C VAL A 40 1.45 -4.46 -7.57
N PRO A 41 0.36 -3.69 -7.54
CA PRO A 41 0.42 -2.36 -6.96
C PRO A 41 0.60 -2.41 -5.46
N MET A 42 1.53 -1.62 -4.93
CA MET A 42 1.92 -1.61 -3.52
C MET A 42 1.68 -0.24 -2.89
N PRO A 43 0.42 0.13 -2.60
CA PRO A 43 0.11 1.26 -1.73
C PRO A 43 0.35 0.89 -0.26
N CYS A 44 0.46 1.90 0.62
CA CYS A 44 0.46 1.65 2.07
C CYS A 44 -0.71 0.76 2.47
N MET A 45 -0.43 -0.28 3.27
CA MET A 45 -1.46 -1.24 3.70
C MET A 45 -2.41 -0.70 4.77
N HIS A 46 -2.16 0.50 5.32
CA HIS A 46 -2.94 1.13 6.40
C HIS A 46 -3.33 0.17 7.54
N CYS A 47 -2.35 -0.57 8.05
CA CYS A 47 -2.62 -1.78 8.81
C CYS A 47 -3.46 -1.60 10.09
N GLY A 48 -4.14 -2.67 10.50
CA GLY A 48 -4.78 -2.89 11.79
C GLY A 48 -3.87 -2.53 12.96
N ARG A 49 -2.66 -3.09 12.93
CA ARG A 49 -1.58 -2.94 13.93
C ARG A 49 -0.33 -2.37 13.25
N PRO A 50 -0.21 -1.03 13.05
CA PRO A 50 0.86 -0.46 12.26
C PRO A 50 2.20 -0.52 12.99
N ALA A 51 3.13 -1.36 12.52
CA ALA A 51 4.50 -1.41 13.05
C ALA A 51 5.23 -0.06 12.96
N CYS A 52 4.94 0.73 11.92
CA CYS A 52 5.49 2.08 11.76
C CYS A 52 5.04 3.04 12.87
N LEU A 53 3.81 2.90 13.38
CA LEU A 53 3.29 3.72 14.47
C LEU A 53 4.06 3.43 15.76
N ALA A 54 4.21 2.15 16.11
CA ALA A 54 4.97 1.73 17.29
C ALA A 54 6.44 2.14 17.24
N ALA A 55 7.04 2.22 16.05
CA ALA A 55 8.44 2.60 15.86
C ALA A 55 8.73 4.10 15.88
N CYS A 56 7.71 4.98 15.87
CA CYS A 56 7.92 6.42 15.77
C CYS A 56 8.30 7.04 17.13
N PRO A 57 9.52 7.55 17.34
CA PRO A 57 9.96 8.04 18.65
C PRO A 57 9.32 9.36 19.08
N VAL A 58 8.75 10.12 18.13
CA VAL A 58 8.18 11.45 18.34
C VAL A 58 6.65 11.48 18.22
N GLY A 59 6.01 10.31 18.07
CA GLY A 59 4.55 10.23 17.95
C GLY A 59 3.98 10.98 16.73
N ALA A 60 4.74 11.05 15.63
CA ALA A 60 4.29 11.70 14.39
C ALA A 60 3.30 10.83 13.59
N ILE A 61 3.21 9.53 13.85
CA ILE A 61 2.34 8.62 13.13
C ILE A 61 1.11 8.33 13.97
N THR A 62 -0.08 8.52 13.40
CA THR A 62 -1.37 8.28 14.04
C THR A 62 -2.22 7.36 13.18
N LYS A 63 -3.21 6.72 13.79
CA LYS A 63 -4.27 5.98 13.10
C LYS A 63 -5.59 6.65 13.43
N ARG A 64 -6.33 7.02 12.40
CA ARG A 64 -7.69 7.58 12.53
C ARG A 64 -8.64 6.50 13.05
N GLU A 65 -9.50 6.86 13.98
CA GLU A 65 -10.40 5.91 14.65
C GLU A 65 -11.61 5.57 13.78
N GLU A 66 -12.06 6.55 13.01
CA GLU A 66 -13.27 6.48 12.19
C GLU A 66 -13.13 5.63 10.93
N ASP A 67 -11.94 5.57 10.33
CA ASP A 67 -11.69 4.90 9.04
C ASP A 67 -10.41 4.03 9.03
N GLY A 68 -9.67 4.00 10.14
CA GLY A 68 -8.46 3.21 10.28
C GLY A 68 -7.25 3.73 9.47
N ILE A 69 -7.34 4.90 8.84
CA ILE A 69 -6.27 5.42 7.99
C ILE A 69 -5.08 5.83 8.86
N VAL A 70 -3.95 5.15 8.66
CA VAL A 70 -2.66 5.54 9.24
C VAL A 70 -2.10 6.76 8.52
N LEU A 71 -1.69 7.81 9.24
CA LEU A 71 -1.16 9.07 8.70
C LEU A 71 0.16 9.45 9.36
N ILE A 72 0.96 10.28 8.67
CA ILE A 72 2.18 10.88 9.22
C ILE A 72 1.94 12.40 9.30
N ASN A 73 2.00 12.96 10.51
CA ASN A 73 2.03 14.39 10.74
C ASN A 73 3.44 14.90 10.39
N LYS A 74 3.53 15.73 9.33
CA LYS A 74 4.81 16.25 8.83
C LYS A 74 5.45 17.24 9.81
N ASP A 75 4.67 18.03 10.53
CA ASP A 75 5.16 19.04 11.48
C ASP A 75 5.84 18.41 12.70
N LYS A 76 5.42 17.21 13.09
CA LYS A 76 6.06 16.43 14.18
C LYS A 76 7.19 15.54 13.69
N CYS A 77 7.28 15.28 12.38
CA CYS A 77 8.21 14.30 11.85
C CYS A 77 9.64 14.86 11.85
N ILE A 78 10.57 14.16 12.51
CA ILE A 78 12.00 14.54 12.54
C ILE A 78 12.85 13.83 11.47
N GLY A 79 12.22 13.12 10.53
CA GLY A 79 12.94 12.48 9.42
C GLY A 79 13.87 11.31 9.80
N CYS A 80 13.75 10.73 11.00
CA CYS A 80 14.65 9.69 11.52
C CYS A 80 14.57 8.31 10.82
N ARG A 81 13.60 8.12 9.93
CA ARG A 81 13.42 6.92 9.07
C ARG A 81 13.16 5.59 9.79
N TYR A 82 12.99 5.55 11.10
CA TYR A 82 12.65 4.31 11.84
C TYR A 82 11.35 3.66 11.35
N CYS A 83 10.36 4.45 10.94
CA CYS A 83 9.13 3.92 10.35
C CYS A 83 9.35 3.20 9.02
N ALA A 84 10.36 3.58 8.23
CA ALA A 84 10.73 2.87 7.01
C ALA A 84 11.35 1.50 7.33
N TRP A 85 12.24 1.47 8.32
CA TRP A 85 12.85 0.22 8.80
C TRP A 85 11.82 -0.75 9.39
N ALA A 86 10.87 -0.24 10.18
CA ALA A 86 9.85 -1.06 10.83
C ALA A 86 8.73 -1.55 9.88
N CYS A 87 8.54 -0.90 8.73
CA CYS A 87 7.47 -1.28 7.81
C CYS A 87 7.90 -2.50 6.97
N PRO A 88 7.25 -3.68 7.12
CA PRO A 88 7.65 -4.89 6.40
C PRO A 88 7.43 -4.80 4.88
N TYR A 89 6.72 -3.77 4.44
CA TYR A 89 6.38 -3.53 3.05
C TYR A 89 7.17 -2.35 2.44
N GLY A 90 7.97 -1.63 3.24
CA GLY A 90 8.76 -0.48 2.78
C GLY A 90 7.92 0.67 2.20
N HIS A 91 6.80 1.04 2.85
CA HIS A 91 5.91 2.11 2.37
C HIS A 91 6.28 3.51 2.86
N PRO A 92 6.69 3.74 4.12
CA PRO A 92 7.23 5.04 4.52
C PRO A 92 8.53 5.32 3.76
N GLN A 93 8.55 6.42 3.03
CA GLN A 93 9.67 6.87 2.22
C GLN A 93 10.10 8.27 2.68
N PHE A 94 11.39 8.56 2.56
CA PHE A 94 11.93 9.85 3.00
C PHE A 94 11.78 10.88 1.88
N ASN A 95 11.06 11.97 2.14
CA ASN A 95 11.07 13.15 1.29
C ASN A 95 12.32 13.98 1.61
N ALA A 96 13.28 14.00 0.69
CA ALA A 96 14.54 14.72 0.87
C ALA A 96 14.38 16.25 0.86
N GLU A 97 13.40 16.77 0.13
CA GLU A 97 13.13 18.21 0.03
C GLU A 97 12.54 18.74 1.34
N ALA A 98 11.50 18.06 1.85
CA ALA A 98 10.83 18.44 3.09
C ALA A 98 11.53 17.90 4.36
N LYS A 99 12.51 17.01 4.21
CA LYS A 99 13.25 16.33 5.31
C LYS A 99 12.35 15.54 6.28
N VAL A 100 11.20 15.06 5.79
CA VAL A 100 10.22 14.28 6.57
C VAL A 100 9.89 12.97 5.91
N MET A 101 9.26 12.07 6.66
CA MET A 101 8.76 10.80 6.12
C MET A 101 7.38 11.01 5.50
N GLU A 102 7.14 10.38 4.36
CA GLU A 102 5.89 10.41 3.63
C GLU A 102 5.46 9.02 3.20
N LYS A 103 4.16 8.82 2.98
CA LYS A 103 3.58 7.57 2.47
C LYS A 103 2.20 7.85 1.92
N CYS A 104 1.61 6.85 1.26
CA CYS A 104 0.19 6.89 0.89
C CYS A 104 -0.69 7.29 2.08
N THR A 105 -1.57 8.25 1.84
CA THR A 105 -2.57 8.81 2.78
C THR A 105 -3.98 8.29 2.48
N LEU A 106 -4.09 7.28 1.61
CA LEU A 106 -5.35 6.81 1.03
C LEU A 106 -6.17 7.93 0.37
N CYS A 107 -5.51 9.03 -0.04
CA CYS A 107 -6.15 10.25 -0.54
C CYS A 107 -7.22 10.79 0.42
N VAL A 108 -6.92 10.88 1.72
CA VAL A 108 -7.81 11.47 2.75
C VAL A 108 -8.46 12.77 2.29
N HIS A 109 -7.71 13.66 1.62
CA HIS A 109 -8.20 14.93 1.09
C HIS A 109 -9.29 14.82 0.01
N ARG A 110 -9.38 13.65 -0.65
CA ARG A 110 -10.47 13.30 -1.58
C ARG A 110 -11.63 12.66 -0.84
N LEU A 111 -11.33 11.75 0.10
CA LEU A 111 -12.35 11.05 0.90
C LEU A 111 -13.24 12.02 1.66
N GLU A 112 -12.65 13.06 2.25
CA GLU A 112 -13.38 14.14 2.95
C GLU A 112 -14.35 14.92 2.05
N LYS A 113 -14.18 14.83 0.72
CA LYS A 113 -15.07 15.44 -0.28
C LYS A 113 -16.04 14.42 -0.90
N GLY A 114 -16.12 13.21 -0.35
CA GLY A 114 -16.93 12.13 -0.89
C GLY A 114 -16.38 11.52 -2.19
N LEU A 115 -15.13 11.80 -2.55
CA LEU A 115 -14.49 11.29 -3.76
C LEU A 115 -13.68 10.03 -3.46
N LYS A 116 -13.54 9.13 -4.44
CA LYS A 116 -12.68 7.94 -4.33
C LYS A 116 -11.19 8.32 -4.39
N PRO A 117 -10.29 7.48 -3.83
CA PRO A 117 -8.85 7.67 -4.02
C PRO A 117 -8.47 7.68 -5.50
N ALA A 118 -7.55 8.57 -5.90
CA ALA A 118 -7.23 8.80 -7.31
C ALA A 118 -6.78 7.51 -8.03
N CYS A 119 -6.01 6.64 -7.37
CA CYS A 119 -5.57 5.39 -7.96
C CYS A 119 -6.69 4.35 -8.20
N VAL A 120 -7.79 4.46 -7.47
CA VAL A 120 -9.00 3.63 -7.65
C VAL A 120 -9.86 4.22 -8.76
N ASP A 121 -10.07 5.53 -8.72
CA ASP A 121 -10.91 6.27 -9.65
C ASP A 121 -10.43 6.16 -11.11
N THR A 122 -9.10 6.25 -11.32
CA THR A 122 -8.51 6.18 -12.67
C THR A 122 -8.20 4.75 -13.13
N CYS A 123 -8.59 3.71 -12.40
CA CYS A 123 -8.19 2.33 -12.70
C CYS A 123 -8.94 1.80 -13.93
N ILE A 124 -8.33 1.92 -15.12
CA ILE A 124 -8.91 1.47 -16.40
C ILE A 124 -9.24 -0.03 -16.37
N ALA A 125 -8.37 -0.84 -15.76
CA ALA A 125 -8.58 -2.29 -15.63
C ALA A 125 -9.67 -2.68 -14.62
N ARG A 126 -10.20 -1.73 -13.84
CA ARG A 126 -11.21 -1.95 -12.80
C ARG A 126 -10.86 -3.07 -11.81
N THR A 127 -9.58 -3.15 -11.46
CA THR A 127 -9.03 -4.17 -10.53
C THR A 127 -8.85 -3.66 -9.12
N ARG A 128 -8.97 -2.35 -8.89
CA ARG A 128 -8.83 -1.73 -7.57
C ARG A 128 -10.19 -1.34 -7.02
N PHE A 129 -10.44 -1.71 -5.78
CA PHE A 129 -11.66 -1.40 -5.06
C PHE A 129 -11.29 -0.73 -3.73
N PHE A 130 -12.15 0.16 -3.25
CA PHE A 130 -12.01 0.87 -2.00
C PHE A 130 -13.37 0.95 -1.31
N GLY A 131 -13.38 0.78 0.00
CA GLY A 131 -14.57 0.78 0.84
C GLY A 131 -14.33 -0.02 2.11
N GLU A 132 -15.42 -0.29 2.82
CA GLU A 132 -15.40 -1.08 4.05
C GLU A 132 -14.90 -2.50 3.80
N MET A 133 -14.10 -3.02 4.74
CA MET A 133 -13.46 -4.33 4.58
C MET A 133 -14.49 -5.45 4.40
N GLY A 134 -15.62 -5.40 5.11
CA GLY A 134 -16.69 -6.38 4.98
C GLY A 134 -17.26 -6.44 3.56
N ASP A 135 -17.49 -5.29 2.94
CA ASP A 135 -18.00 -5.21 1.56
C ASP A 135 -16.97 -5.70 0.54
N LEU A 136 -15.69 -5.40 0.75
CA LEU A 136 -14.62 -5.89 -0.13
C LEU A 136 -14.47 -7.41 -0.04
N ILE A 137 -14.61 -7.99 1.15
CA ILE A 137 -14.58 -9.45 1.34
C ILE A 137 -15.76 -10.10 0.63
N ARG A 138 -16.96 -9.53 0.76
CA ARG A 138 -18.15 -10.00 0.05
C ARG A 138 -17.94 -9.93 -1.47
N LEU A 139 -17.40 -8.83 -1.99
CA LEU A 139 -17.08 -8.67 -3.40
C LEU A 139 -16.10 -9.75 -3.91
N VAL A 140 -15.05 -10.07 -3.14
CA VAL A 140 -14.10 -11.13 -3.47
C VAL A 140 -14.81 -12.49 -3.57
N ASN A 141 -15.71 -12.78 -2.62
CA ASN A 141 -16.47 -14.03 -2.59
C ASN A 141 -17.48 -14.12 -3.76
N GLU A 142 -18.22 -13.04 -4.04
CA GLU A 142 -19.18 -12.95 -5.15
C GLU A 142 -18.50 -13.17 -6.51
N LYS A 143 -17.31 -12.60 -6.69
CA LYS A 143 -16.50 -12.80 -7.90
C LYS A 143 -15.83 -14.18 -7.98
N ARG A 144 -16.00 -15.02 -6.97
CA ARG A 144 -15.30 -16.32 -6.82
C ARG A 144 -13.78 -16.18 -6.95
N SER A 145 -13.24 -15.01 -6.60
CA SER A 145 -11.82 -14.74 -6.64
C SER A 145 -11.14 -15.37 -5.43
N LYS A 146 -9.91 -15.82 -5.61
CA LYS A 146 -9.11 -16.39 -4.52
C LYS A 146 -8.18 -15.32 -3.98
N ARG A 147 -8.12 -15.18 -2.65
CA ARG A 147 -7.08 -14.36 -2.02
C ARG A 147 -5.71 -14.90 -2.42
N VAL A 148 -4.80 -13.97 -2.71
CA VAL A 148 -3.45 -14.27 -3.16
C VAL A 148 -2.48 -13.77 -2.12
N SER A 149 -1.61 -14.67 -1.67
CA SER A 149 -0.35 -14.32 -1.03
C SER A 149 0.79 -14.50 -2.03
N LEU A 150 1.65 -13.50 -2.13
CA LEU A 150 2.87 -13.48 -2.95
C LEU A 150 4.04 -13.09 -2.04
N GLY A 151 4.76 -14.09 -1.51
CA GLY A 151 5.86 -13.85 -0.57
C GLY A 151 5.39 -13.06 0.66
N PHE A 152 5.96 -11.86 0.87
CA PHE A 152 5.61 -10.96 1.98
C PHE A 152 4.28 -10.20 1.79
N ILE A 153 3.60 -10.37 0.64
CA ILE A 153 2.36 -9.69 0.28
C ILE A 153 1.18 -10.64 0.52
N GLY A 154 0.14 -10.20 1.22
CA GLY A 154 -1.13 -10.95 1.35
C GLY A 154 -1.10 -12.19 2.25
N GLY A 155 0.03 -12.47 2.93
CA GLY A 155 0.12 -13.50 3.97
C GLY A 155 -0.33 -13.00 5.35
N GLU A 156 -0.45 -13.92 6.31
CA GLU A 156 -0.64 -13.54 7.72
C GLU A 156 0.58 -12.77 8.21
N THR A 157 0.36 -11.55 8.69
CA THR A 157 1.41 -10.74 9.30
C THR A 157 0.96 -10.24 10.65
N THR A 158 1.92 -9.96 11.52
CA THR A 158 1.66 -9.30 12.82
C THR A 158 1.06 -7.91 12.67
N THR A 159 1.11 -7.31 11.47
CA THR A 159 0.61 -5.96 11.21
C THR A 159 -0.87 -5.89 10.87
N ASP A 160 -1.51 -7.00 10.46
CA ASP A 160 -2.91 -7.03 10.01
C ASP A 160 -3.21 -6.04 8.86
N PRO A 161 -2.74 -6.28 7.62
CA PRO A 161 -2.83 -5.32 6.52
C PRO A 161 -4.27 -5.15 5.99
N SER A 162 -4.67 -3.91 5.70
CA SER A 162 -6.01 -3.58 5.21
C SER A 162 -6.13 -3.56 3.68
N VAL A 163 -5.14 -4.09 2.97
CA VAL A 163 -5.18 -4.26 1.51
C VAL A 163 -5.11 -5.74 1.19
N ILE A 164 -6.08 -6.21 0.43
CA ILE A 164 -6.22 -7.61 0.03
C ILE A 164 -5.93 -7.72 -1.47
N TYR A 165 -5.11 -8.70 -1.84
CA TYR A 165 -4.91 -9.08 -3.23
C TYR A 165 -5.72 -10.34 -3.54
N SER A 166 -6.35 -10.35 -4.71
CA SER A 166 -7.13 -11.49 -5.20
C SER A 166 -6.87 -11.73 -6.68
N LYS A 167 -7.02 -12.98 -7.13
CA LYS A 167 -6.99 -13.38 -8.54
C LYS A 167 -8.18 -14.25 -8.90
#